data_AF-A0A1L9SYF9-F1
#
_entry.id   AF-A0A1L9SYF9-F1
#
_cell.length_a   1.000
_cell.length_b   1.000
_cell.length_c   1.000
_cell.angle_alpha   90.00
_cell.angle_beta   90.00
_cell.angle_gamma   90.00
#
_symmetry.space_group_name_H-M   'P 1'
#
loop_
_entity.id
_entity.type
_entity.pdbx_description
1 polymer ?
#
loop_
_entity_poly.entity_id
_entity_poly.type
_entity_poly.pdbx_seq_one_letter_code
_entity_poly.pdbx_strand_id
1 'polypeptide(L)'
;MPHQKGHPITYNHYFTETLQKIRSGRRESELSTALQQSFGVKDLKKPYLSDHSINLDELLKAILQQSEPNMVRFASIEALDCMLAYYKVALKRFIDDIANEVVEEELISSLSNILSPVTVFNMPADRITRIAGESRESQTLREQLNKELLILRKGSDTSEGSRSPPIVGDYPTSDISEESICDVRSFTEESGHSDSPIVQEDIPVTIDEISPPLPEPETRESSLSPKKKTKKKARKSISPLEAI
;
A
#
# COMPACT_ATOMS: atom_id res chain seq x y z
N MET A 1 5.57 -15.60 -17.34
CA MET A 1 5.32 -14.29 -16.70
C MET A 1 5.55 -13.17 -17.69
N PRO A 2 4.57 -12.28 -17.93
CA PRO A 2 4.65 -11.22 -18.95
C PRO A 2 5.77 -10.18 -18.68
N HIS A 3 6.23 -10.07 -17.43
CA HIS A 3 7.22 -9.07 -17.00
C HIS A 3 8.70 -9.46 -17.23
N GLN A 4 9.00 -10.69 -17.69
CA GLN A 4 10.38 -11.19 -17.75
C GLN A 4 11.11 -10.93 -19.09
N LYS A 5 10.38 -10.58 -20.15
CA LYS A 5 10.94 -10.40 -21.51
C LYS A 5 10.44 -9.17 -22.25
N GLY A 6 9.63 -8.34 -21.58
CA GLY A 6 9.04 -7.12 -22.15
C GLY A 6 9.84 -5.87 -21.82
N HIS A 7 9.72 -4.85 -22.66
CA HIS A 7 10.19 -3.50 -22.32
C HIS A 7 9.31 -2.94 -21.19
N PRO A 8 9.89 -2.23 -20.21
CA PRO A 8 9.11 -1.58 -19.16
C PRO A 8 8.17 -0.55 -19.78
N ILE A 9 6.87 -0.76 -19.61
CA ILE A 9 5.82 0.17 -20.03
C ILE A 9 4.95 0.53 -18.83
N THR A 10 4.52 1.78 -18.75
CA THR A 10 3.59 2.25 -17.72
C THR A 10 2.60 3.23 -18.31
N TYR A 11 1.34 3.08 -17.92
CA TYR A 11 0.25 4.02 -18.21
C TYR A 11 -0.13 4.85 -16.97
N ASN A 12 0.60 4.70 -15.87
CA ASN A 12 0.31 5.41 -14.63
C ASN A 12 0.74 6.89 -14.76
N HIS A 13 -0.19 7.82 -14.55
CA HIS A 13 0.07 9.27 -14.59
C HIS A 13 1.15 9.73 -13.59
N TYR A 14 1.35 8.99 -12.50
CA TYR A 14 2.41 9.23 -11.54
C TYR A 14 3.81 9.19 -12.18
N PHE A 15 4.00 8.42 -13.26
CA PHE A 15 5.24 8.43 -14.03
C PHE A 15 5.52 9.82 -14.60
N THR A 16 4.54 10.39 -15.31
CA THR A 16 4.70 11.69 -15.97
C THR A 16 4.88 12.81 -14.97
N GLU A 17 4.17 12.79 -13.85
CA GLU A 17 4.32 13.76 -12.77
C GLU A 17 5.70 13.68 -12.11
N THR A 18 6.15 12.45 -11.80
CA THR A 18 7.47 12.22 -11.21
C THR A 18 8.58 12.68 -12.15
N LEU A 19 8.46 12.36 -13.45
CA LEU A 19 9.42 12.79 -14.47
C LEU A 19 9.46 14.33 -14.58
N GLN A 20 8.31 14.98 -14.58
CA GLN A 20 8.24 16.44 -14.58
C GLN A 20 8.88 17.04 -13.33
N LYS A 21 8.64 16.47 -12.15
CA LYS A 21 9.25 16.90 -10.87
C LYS A 21 10.78 16.75 -10.88
N ILE A 22 11.29 15.64 -11.41
CA ILE A 22 12.74 15.41 -11.55
C ILE A 22 13.35 16.46 -12.50
N ARG A 23 12.73 16.67 -13.66
CA ARG A 23 13.18 17.67 -14.64
C ARG A 23 13.13 19.09 -14.10
N SER A 24 12.05 19.46 -13.38
CA SER A 24 11.92 20.80 -12.80
C SER A 24 12.94 21.04 -11.71
N GLY A 25 13.18 20.07 -10.82
CA GLY A 25 14.19 20.20 -9.76
C GLY A 25 15.60 20.37 -10.30
N ARG A 26 15.97 19.64 -11.37
CA ARG A 26 17.26 19.87 -12.03
C ARG A 26 17.34 21.26 -12.65
N ARG A 27 16.33 21.64 -13.44
CA ARG A 27 16.31 22.94 -14.11
C ARG A 27 16.37 24.10 -13.11
N GLU A 28 15.67 23.95 -11.99
CA GLU A 28 15.72 24.90 -10.88
C GLU A 28 17.13 24.99 -10.28
N SER A 29 17.81 23.86 -10.05
CA SER A 29 19.19 23.83 -9.57
C SER A 29 20.17 24.49 -10.55
N GLU A 30 20.02 24.20 -11.86
CA GLU A 30 20.83 24.81 -12.91
C GLU A 30 20.62 26.32 -12.93
N LEU A 31 19.37 26.78 -13.10
CA LEU A 31 19.02 28.20 -13.13
C LEU A 31 19.47 28.93 -11.86
N SER A 32 19.30 28.31 -10.69
CA SER A 32 19.75 28.88 -9.42
C SER A 32 21.26 29.09 -9.42
N THR A 33 22.03 28.15 -9.97
CA THR A 33 23.49 28.28 -10.06
C THR A 33 23.89 29.43 -10.99
N ALA A 34 23.23 29.58 -12.15
CA ALA A 34 23.50 30.69 -13.07
C ALA A 34 23.16 32.06 -12.44
N LEU A 35 22.03 32.15 -11.74
CA LEU A 35 21.63 33.37 -11.02
C LEU A 35 22.61 33.69 -9.89
N GLN A 36 23.03 32.70 -9.11
CA GLN A 36 24.03 32.91 -8.06
C GLN A 36 25.35 33.45 -8.62
N GLN A 37 25.78 32.95 -9.77
CA GLN A 37 26.99 33.42 -10.46
C GLN A 37 26.84 34.85 -11.00
N SER A 38 25.72 35.16 -11.65
CA SER A 38 25.50 36.50 -12.23
C SER A 38 25.33 37.59 -11.19
N PHE A 39 24.69 37.27 -10.06
CA PHE A 39 24.45 38.22 -8.97
C PHE A 39 25.57 38.19 -7.91
N GLY A 40 26.48 37.21 -7.94
CA GLY A 40 27.55 37.04 -6.95
C GLY A 40 27.04 36.67 -5.54
N VAL A 41 25.86 36.06 -5.45
CA VAL A 41 25.18 35.76 -4.17
C VAL A 41 25.22 34.25 -3.89
N LYS A 42 25.35 33.88 -2.61
CA LYS A 42 25.38 32.47 -2.18
C LYS A 42 23.98 31.82 -2.05
N ASP A 43 22.93 32.63 -1.92
CA ASP A 43 21.56 32.18 -1.71
C ASP A 43 20.57 33.13 -2.39
N LEU A 44 19.56 32.58 -3.06
CA LEU A 44 18.52 33.32 -3.79
C LEU A 44 17.24 33.52 -2.95
N LYS A 45 17.17 32.95 -1.74
CA LYS A 45 15.97 32.99 -0.88
C LYS A 45 15.69 34.35 -0.26
N LYS A 46 16.66 35.26 -0.24
CA LYS A 46 16.54 36.58 0.40
C LYS A 46 16.52 37.70 -0.64
N PRO A 47 15.74 38.77 -0.42
CA PRO A 47 15.80 39.94 -1.27
C PRO A 47 17.21 40.54 -1.22
N TYR A 48 17.77 40.81 -2.39
CA TYR A 48 19.13 41.34 -2.55
C TYR A 48 19.08 42.67 -3.29
N LEU A 49 19.72 43.70 -2.74
CA LEU A 49 20.02 44.93 -3.46
C LEU A 49 21.43 44.82 -4.03
N SER A 50 21.53 44.90 -5.35
CA SER A 50 22.81 44.94 -6.05
C SER A 50 23.35 46.37 -6.09
N ASP A 51 24.51 46.59 -5.48
CA ASP A 51 25.25 47.87 -5.58
C ASP A 51 25.98 48.03 -6.93
N HIS A 52 25.91 47.04 -7.82
CA HIS A 52 26.65 46.99 -9.08
C HIS A 52 25.68 46.81 -10.26
N SER A 53 26.04 47.34 -11.44
CA SER A 53 25.21 47.21 -12.64
C SER A 53 25.21 45.77 -13.15
N ILE A 54 24.04 45.16 -13.22
CA ILE A 54 23.87 43.81 -13.78
C ILE A 54 23.58 43.93 -15.27
N ASN A 55 24.37 43.25 -16.09
CA ASN A 55 24.13 43.14 -17.53
C ASN A 55 23.04 42.11 -17.79
N LEU A 56 21.83 42.56 -18.11
CA LEU A 56 20.71 41.66 -18.42
C LEU A 56 20.97 40.77 -19.65
N ASP A 57 21.72 41.26 -20.63
CA ASP A 57 22.09 40.48 -21.81
C ASP A 57 23.06 39.33 -21.47
N GLU A 58 23.97 39.56 -20.53
CA GLU A 58 24.90 38.55 -20.04
C GLU A 58 24.17 37.48 -19.20
N LEU A 59 23.24 37.92 -18.36
CA LEU A 59 22.36 37.01 -17.61
C LEU A 59 21.51 36.15 -18.55
N LEU A 60 20.92 36.74 -19.59
CA LEU A 60 20.14 36.01 -20.59
C LEU A 60 21.01 34.95 -21.26
N LYS A 61 22.24 35.29 -21.67
CA LYS A 61 23.19 34.34 -22.27
C LYS A 61 23.56 33.22 -21.30
N ALA A 62 23.79 33.52 -20.03
CA ALA A 62 24.08 32.53 -19.00
C ALA A 62 22.91 31.54 -18.80
N ILE A 63 21.67 32.03 -18.83
CA ILE A 63 20.46 31.18 -18.76
C ILE A 63 20.35 30.30 -20.00
N LEU A 64 20.59 30.83 -21.20
CA LEU A 64 20.49 30.07 -22.45
C LEU A 64 21.61 29.01 -22.61
N GLN A 65 22.81 29.27 -22.10
CA GLN A 65 23.95 28.34 -22.18
C GLN A 65 23.77 27.08 -21.33
N GLN A 66 22.82 27.06 -20.40
CA GLN A 66 22.51 25.89 -19.56
C GLN A 66 21.89 24.74 -20.35
N SER A 67 21.47 24.96 -21.60
CA SER A 67 20.99 23.89 -22.47
C SER A 67 22.15 22.97 -22.88
N GLU A 68 22.11 21.71 -22.47
CA GLU A 68 23.12 20.70 -22.80
C GLU A 68 23.25 20.50 -24.32
N PRO A 69 24.38 20.88 -24.96
CA PRO A 69 24.53 20.77 -26.41
C PRO A 69 24.96 19.36 -26.84
N ASN A 70 25.52 18.55 -25.94
CA ASN A 70 25.92 17.18 -26.25
C ASN A 70 24.71 16.24 -26.21
N MET A 71 24.25 15.84 -27.39
CA MET A 71 23.10 14.94 -27.56
C MET A 71 23.23 13.63 -26.78
N VAL A 72 24.44 13.04 -26.68
CA VAL A 72 24.64 11.78 -25.95
C VAL A 72 24.48 11.99 -24.45
N ARG A 73 25.05 13.08 -23.91
CA ARG A 73 24.91 13.44 -22.50
C ARG A 73 23.45 13.73 -22.18
N PHE A 74 22.79 14.53 -23.01
CA PHE A 74 21.37 14.86 -22.87
C PHE A 74 20.50 13.59 -22.86
N ALA A 75 20.66 12.70 -23.84
CA ALA A 75 19.87 11.47 -23.92
C ALA A 75 20.13 10.54 -22.73
N SER A 76 21.37 10.49 -22.23
CA SER A 76 21.73 9.68 -21.06
C SER A 76 21.09 10.20 -19.78
N ILE A 77 21.09 11.52 -19.58
CA ILE A 77 20.44 12.19 -18.44
C ILE A 77 18.93 11.95 -18.51
N GLU A 78 18.33 12.13 -19.69
CA GLU A 78 16.90 11.92 -19.89
C GLU A 78 16.48 10.46 -19.66
N ALA A 79 17.30 9.51 -20.11
CA ALA A 79 17.07 8.09 -19.85
C ALA A 79 17.15 7.78 -18.35
N LEU A 80 18.10 8.38 -17.63
CA LEU A 80 18.21 8.23 -16.18
C LEU A 80 16.94 8.75 -15.47
N ASP A 81 16.44 9.91 -15.86
CA ASP A 81 15.22 10.47 -15.27
C ASP A 81 14.01 9.61 -15.50
N CYS A 82 13.84 9.11 -16.73
CA CYS A 82 12.81 8.16 -17.06
C CYS A 82 12.93 6.89 -16.21
N MET A 83 14.14 6.36 -16.03
CA MET A 83 14.36 5.17 -15.20
C MET A 83 14.05 5.41 -13.73
N LEU A 84 14.43 6.56 -13.17
CA LEU A 84 14.09 6.94 -11.79
C LEU A 84 12.58 7.12 -11.59
N ALA A 85 11.90 7.78 -12.53
CA ALA A 85 10.46 7.95 -12.48
C ALA A 85 9.73 6.59 -12.58
N TYR A 86 10.18 5.73 -13.48
CA TYR A 86 9.64 4.37 -13.64
C TYR A 86 9.87 3.52 -12.39
N TYR A 87 11.06 3.58 -11.79
CA TYR A 87 11.37 2.86 -10.57
C TYR A 87 10.39 3.19 -9.44
N LYS A 88 10.03 4.46 -9.25
CA LYS A 88 9.03 4.84 -8.24
C LYS A 88 7.65 4.21 -8.49
N VAL A 89 7.22 4.10 -9.75
CA VAL A 89 5.96 3.42 -10.11
C VAL A 89 6.07 1.92 -9.87
N ALA A 90 7.18 1.31 -10.31
CA ALA A 90 7.41 -0.13 -10.17
C ALA A 90 7.47 -0.56 -8.70
N LEU A 91 8.09 0.25 -7.84
CA LEU A 91 8.17 -0.01 -6.42
C LEU A 91 6.78 -0.03 -5.76
N LYS A 92 5.93 0.95 -6.07
CA LYS A 92 4.55 0.98 -5.55
C LYS A 92 3.77 -0.26 -6.01
N ARG A 93 3.85 -0.58 -7.30
CA ARG A 93 3.17 -1.75 -7.86
C ARG A 93 3.67 -3.06 -7.25
N PHE A 94 4.97 -3.19 -6.99
CA PHE A 94 5.52 -4.37 -6.33
C PHE A 94 4.96 -4.56 -4.91
N ILE A 95 4.79 -3.48 -4.15
CA ILE A 95 4.20 -3.54 -2.81
C ILE A 95 2.74 -3.97 -2.89
N ASP A 96 1.97 -3.37 -3.81
CA ASP A 96 0.56 -3.73 -4.04
C ASP A 96 0.42 -5.18 -4.50
N ASP A 97 1.28 -5.63 -5.42
CA ASP A 97 1.29 -7.00 -5.95
C ASP A 97 1.59 -8.01 -4.82
N ILE A 98 2.49 -7.71 -3.88
CA ILE A 98 2.73 -8.60 -2.72
C ILE A 98 1.49 -8.67 -1.83
N ALA A 99 0.88 -7.52 -1.53
CA ALA A 99 -0.30 -7.50 -0.67
C ALA A 99 -1.44 -8.31 -1.29
N ASN A 100 -1.74 -8.08 -2.57
CA ASN A 100 -2.87 -8.74 -3.24
C ASN A 100 -2.57 -10.21 -3.57
N GLU A 101 -1.44 -10.51 -4.22
CA GLU A 101 -1.19 -11.85 -4.76
C GLU A 101 -0.64 -12.81 -3.70
N VAL A 102 0.05 -12.31 -2.67
CA VAL A 102 0.63 -13.18 -1.63
C VAL A 102 -0.21 -13.18 -0.36
N VAL A 103 -0.59 -12.02 0.15
CA VAL A 103 -1.31 -11.96 1.43
C VAL A 103 -2.78 -12.29 1.23
N GLU A 104 -3.46 -11.58 0.33
CA GLU A 104 -4.90 -11.78 0.11
C GLU A 104 -5.17 -13.14 -0.55
N GLU A 105 -4.49 -13.45 -1.66
CA GLU A 105 -4.76 -14.69 -2.40
C GLU A 105 -4.24 -15.95 -1.70
N GLU A 106 -3.04 -15.97 -1.12
CA GLU A 106 -2.51 -17.21 -0.52
C GLU A 106 -2.91 -17.37 0.96
N LEU A 107 -2.76 -16.32 1.77
CA LEU A 107 -2.97 -16.41 3.22
C LEU A 107 -4.43 -16.20 3.63
N ILE A 108 -5.09 -15.16 3.13
CA ILE A 108 -6.45 -14.83 3.57
C ILE A 108 -7.47 -15.74 2.89
N SER A 109 -7.31 -16.02 1.60
CA SER A 109 -8.22 -16.94 0.90
C SER A 109 -8.16 -18.36 1.50
N SER A 110 -6.98 -18.84 1.89
CA SER A 110 -6.85 -20.17 2.51
C SER A 110 -7.54 -20.25 3.87
N LEU A 111 -7.57 -19.14 4.64
CA LEU A 111 -8.27 -19.06 5.91
C LEU A 111 -9.78 -19.25 5.76
N SER A 112 -10.38 -18.73 4.68
CA SER A 112 -11.82 -18.89 4.41
C SER A 112 -12.24 -20.36 4.29
N ASN A 113 -11.31 -21.23 3.85
CA ASN A 113 -11.56 -22.65 3.67
C ASN A 113 -11.38 -23.48 4.97
N ILE A 114 -10.70 -22.94 5.99
CA ILE A 114 -10.38 -23.68 7.23
C ILE A 114 -11.65 -24.04 8.01
N LEU A 115 -12.63 -23.12 8.06
CA LEU A 115 -13.92 -23.32 8.73
C LEU A 115 -15.10 -23.30 7.75
N SER A 116 -14.88 -23.81 6.54
CA SER A 116 -15.96 -24.02 5.58
C SER A 116 -17.08 -24.88 6.20
N PRO A 117 -18.38 -24.62 5.92
CA PRO A 117 -19.48 -25.44 6.43
C PRO A 117 -19.29 -26.94 6.17
N VAL A 118 -18.69 -27.28 5.01
CA VAL A 118 -18.38 -28.66 4.64
C VAL A 118 -17.26 -29.25 5.49
N THR A 119 -16.22 -28.47 5.81
CA THR A 119 -15.12 -28.97 6.65
C THR A 119 -15.58 -29.14 8.09
N VAL A 120 -16.38 -28.20 8.61
CA VAL A 120 -16.97 -28.26 9.96
C VAL A 120 -17.93 -29.45 10.09
N PHE A 121 -18.81 -29.68 9.11
CA PHE A 121 -19.73 -30.81 9.12
C PHE A 121 -19.00 -32.17 9.14
N ASN A 122 -17.87 -32.27 8.44
CA ASN A 122 -17.09 -33.50 8.37
C ASN A 122 -16.07 -33.65 9.53
N MET A 123 -16.03 -32.73 10.50
CA MET A 123 -15.11 -32.85 11.64
C MET A 123 -15.54 -34.00 12.56
N PRO A 124 -14.60 -34.85 13.03
CA PRO A 124 -14.92 -35.90 13.98
C PRO A 124 -15.32 -35.33 15.35
N ALA A 125 -16.24 -36.02 16.03
CA ALA A 125 -16.80 -35.60 17.32
C ALA A 125 -15.73 -35.29 18.38
N ASP A 126 -14.64 -36.05 18.42
CA ASP A 126 -13.53 -35.83 19.36
C ASP A 126 -12.85 -34.47 19.14
N ARG A 127 -12.69 -34.06 17.88
CA ARG A 127 -12.09 -32.77 17.52
C ARG A 127 -13.07 -31.62 17.80
N ILE A 128 -14.35 -31.81 17.52
CA ILE A 128 -15.41 -30.85 17.87
C ILE A 128 -15.45 -30.64 19.38
N THR A 129 -15.40 -31.74 20.16
CA THR A 129 -15.41 -31.69 21.62
C THR A 129 -14.14 -31.02 22.17
N ARG A 130 -12.99 -31.16 21.49
CA ARG A 130 -11.77 -30.42 21.88
C ARG A 130 -11.86 -28.92 21.58
N ILE A 131 -12.48 -28.52 20.48
CA ILE A 131 -12.56 -27.11 20.05
C ILE A 131 -13.70 -26.37 20.77
N ALA A 132 -14.87 -26.98 20.87
CA ALA A 132 -16.11 -26.37 21.33
C ALA A 132 -16.72 -27.08 22.55
N GLY A 133 -16.08 -28.13 23.08
CA GLY A 133 -16.56 -28.79 24.29
C GLY A 133 -16.33 -27.93 25.53
N GLU A 134 -17.33 -27.94 26.41
CA GLU A 134 -17.26 -27.24 27.69
C GLU A 134 -16.17 -27.85 28.60
N SER A 135 -15.55 -27.03 29.46
CA SER A 135 -14.66 -27.55 30.50
C SER A 135 -15.46 -28.30 31.57
N ARG A 136 -14.85 -29.28 32.25
CA ARG A 136 -15.51 -30.01 33.35
C ARG A 136 -16.01 -29.07 34.45
N GLU A 137 -15.24 -28.04 34.77
CA GLU A 137 -15.61 -27.03 35.75
C GLU A 137 -16.89 -26.29 35.32
N SER A 138 -16.95 -25.83 34.07
CA SER A 138 -18.13 -25.18 33.50
C SER A 138 -19.35 -26.10 33.51
N GLN A 139 -19.15 -27.38 33.17
CA GLN A 139 -20.19 -28.39 33.19
C GLN A 139 -20.73 -28.61 34.62
N THR A 140 -19.85 -28.76 35.62
CA THR A 140 -20.26 -28.93 37.02
C THR A 140 -20.98 -27.70 37.57
N LEU A 141 -20.50 -26.50 37.24
CA LEU A 141 -21.13 -25.24 37.64
C LEU A 141 -22.52 -25.11 37.03
N ARG A 142 -22.66 -25.42 35.73
CA ARG A 142 -23.95 -25.44 35.04
C ARG A 142 -24.92 -26.44 35.67
N GLU A 143 -24.44 -27.62 36.04
CA GLU A 143 -25.26 -28.62 36.74
C GLU A 143 -25.72 -28.14 38.12
N GLN A 144 -24.84 -27.48 38.88
CA GLN A 144 -25.19 -26.91 40.18
C GLN A 144 -26.22 -25.79 40.04
N LEU A 145 -25.98 -24.82 39.14
CA LEU A 145 -26.89 -23.70 38.90
C LEU A 145 -28.27 -24.18 38.41
N ASN A 146 -28.32 -25.19 37.54
CA ASN A 146 -29.59 -25.78 37.11
C ASN A 146 -30.36 -26.44 38.26
N LYS A 147 -29.67 -27.06 39.22
CA LYS A 147 -30.32 -27.61 40.42
C LYS A 147 -30.89 -26.50 41.30
N GLU A 148 -30.12 -25.44 41.52
CA GLU A 148 -30.59 -24.26 42.27
C GLU A 148 -31.81 -23.62 41.59
N LEU A 149 -31.76 -23.42 40.27
CA LEU A 149 -32.89 -22.90 39.51
C LEU A 149 -34.14 -23.78 39.63
N LEU A 150 -33.98 -25.11 39.59
CA LEU A 150 -35.12 -26.03 39.74
C LEU A 150 -35.77 -25.91 41.12
N ILE A 151 -34.97 -25.74 42.16
CA ILE A 151 -35.47 -25.55 43.54
C ILE A 151 -36.21 -24.21 43.63
N LEU A 152 -35.61 -23.13 43.13
CA LEU A 152 -36.21 -21.81 43.15
C LEU A 152 -37.53 -21.79 42.37
N ARG A 153 -37.59 -22.45 41.20
CA ARG A 153 -38.81 -22.53 40.39
C ARG A 153 -39.93 -23.31 41.07
N LYS A 154 -39.60 -24.45 41.71
CA LYS A 154 -40.59 -25.17 42.52
C LYS A 154 -41.09 -24.31 43.69
N GLY A 155 -40.19 -23.57 44.34
CA GLY A 155 -40.55 -22.61 45.37
C GLY A 155 -41.54 -21.54 44.87
N SER A 156 -41.24 -20.91 43.74
CA SER A 156 -42.13 -19.91 43.13
C SER A 156 -43.48 -20.49 42.72
N ASP A 157 -43.50 -21.67 42.10
CA ASP A 157 -44.73 -22.33 41.67
C ASP A 157 -45.60 -22.71 42.89
N THR A 158 -44.98 -23.15 43.99
CA THR A 158 -45.70 -23.41 45.25
C THR A 158 -46.23 -22.15 45.92
N SER A 159 -45.52 -21.01 45.81
CA SER A 159 -46.02 -19.74 46.34
C SER A 159 -47.17 -19.17 45.51
N GLU A 160 -47.16 -19.35 44.19
CA GLU A 160 -48.27 -18.94 43.32
C GLU A 160 -49.48 -19.88 43.47
N GLY A 161 -49.28 -21.19 43.60
CA GLY A 161 -50.36 -22.15 43.88
C GLY A 161 -50.98 -22.01 45.28
N SER A 162 -50.25 -21.39 46.22
CA SER A 162 -50.74 -21.05 47.57
C SER A 162 -51.29 -19.62 47.65
N ARG A 163 -51.32 -18.88 46.54
CA ARG A 163 -52.06 -17.63 46.44
C ARG A 163 -53.54 -17.99 46.47
N SER A 164 -54.10 -17.98 47.68
CA SER A 164 -55.53 -18.09 47.92
C SER A 164 -56.29 -17.17 46.95
N PRO A 165 -57.44 -17.60 46.41
CA PRO A 165 -58.28 -16.68 45.65
C PRO A 165 -58.54 -15.45 46.51
N PRO A 166 -58.62 -14.24 45.91
CA PRO A 166 -58.99 -13.07 46.68
C PRO A 166 -60.28 -13.41 47.39
N ILE A 167 -60.28 -13.30 48.72
CA ILE A 167 -61.47 -13.53 49.53
C ILE A 167 -62.49 -12.51 49.00
N VAL A 168 -63.49 -13.02 48.27
CA VAL A 168 -64.68 -12.27 47.88
C VAL A 168 -65.40 -11.95 49.20
N GLY A 169 -65.15 -10.76 49.72
CA GLY A 169 -66.04 -10.07 50.63
C GLY A 169 -66.84 -9.09 49.80
N ASP A 170 -68.16 -9.28 49.75
CA ASP A 170 -69.11 -8.38 49.11
C ASP A 170 -68.96 -6.96 49.67
N TYR A 171 -68.39 -6.06 48.89
CA TYR A 171 -68.67 -4.63 48.94
C TYR A 171 -68.85 -4.12 47.50
N PRO A 172 -69.80 -3.22 47.26
CA PRO A 172 -70.25 -2.92 45.91
C PRO A 172 -69.28 -1.96 45.20
N THR A 173 -69.04 -2.25 43.91
CA THR A 173 -68.71 -1.35 42.78
C THR A 173 -67.36 -0.62 42.88
N SER A 174 -66.46 -0.73 41.91
CA SER A 174 -66.64 -0.18 40.57
C SER A 174 -65.58 -0.68 39.61
N ASP A 175 -65.99 -0.79 38.35
CA ASP A 175 -65.22 -1.15 37.16
C ASP A 175 -63.82 -0.50 37.12
N ILE A 176 -62.85 -1.22 36.57
CA ILE A 176 -62.20 -0.86 35.29
C ILE A 176 -61.29 -2.02 34.89
N SER A 177 -61.52 -2.46 33.65
CA SER A 177 -60.78 -3.42 32.85
C SER A 177 -59.29 -3.08 32.71
N GLU A 178 -58.43 -4.09 32.78
CA GLU A 178 -57.23 -4.11 31.93
C GLU A 178 -57.20 -5.38 31.08
N GLU A 179 -57.14 -5.10 29.79
CA GLU A 179 -57.15 -6.01 28.66
C GLU A 179 -55.86 -6.83 28.58
N SER A 180 -56.04 -8.08 28.16
CA SER A 180 -55.27 -8.73 27.10
C SER A 180 -54.06 -7.96 26.57
N ILE A 181 -52.86 -8.49 26.82
CA ILE A 181 -51.77 -8.38 25.84
C ILE A 181 -51.28 -9.80 25.55
N CYS A 182 -51.82 -10.36 24.47
CA CYS A 182 -51.16 -11.39 23.69
C CYS A 182 -50.18 -10.72 22.72
N ASP A 183 -49.15 -11.50 22.34
CA ASP A 183 -48.22 -11.28 21.24
C ASP A 183 -47.20 -10.14 21.43
N VAL A 184 -45.93 -10.28 21.04
CA VAL A 184 -45.49 -10.59 19.67
C VAL A 184 -44.10 -11.24 19.68
N ARG A 185 -43.95 -12.34 18.94
CA ARG A 185 -42.70 -12.72 18.28
C ARG A 185 -42.41 -11.72 17.16
N SER A 186 -41.27 -11.04 17.19
CA SER A 186 -40.53 -10.64 15.98
C SER A 186 -39.23 -9.94 16.36
N PHE A 187 -38.10 -10.64 16.25
CA PHE A 187 -36.85 -9.97 15.92
C PHE A 187 -36.90 -9.70 14.42
N THR A 188 -37.27 -8.48 14.05
CA THR A 188 -37.00 -7.93 12.73
C THR A 188 -35.55 -7.49 12.69
N GLU A 189 -34.84 -7.95 11.66
CA GLU A 189 -33.61 -7.34 11.18
C GLU A 189 -33.92 -5.89 10.77
N GLU A 190 -33.21 -4.93 11.35
CA GLU A 190 -33.02 -3.62 10.71
C GLU A 190 -31.53 -3.36 10.51
N SER A 191 -31.18 -3.46 9.23
CA SER A 191 -30.19 -2.63 8.55
C SER A 191 -30.38 -1.16 8.92
N GLY A 192 -29.30 -0.51 9.39
CA GLY A 192 -29.29 0.91 9.73
C GLY A 192 -27.87 1.46 9.69
N HIS A 193 -27.42 1.73 8.48
CA HIS A 193 -26.24 2.50 8.10
C HIS A 193 -26.14 3.82 8.89
N SER A 194 -25.08 3.98 9.68
CA SER A 194 -24.63 5.28 10.18
C SER A 194 -23.19 5.51 9.71
N ASP A 195 -23.11 6.17 8.55
CA ASP A 195 -21.91 6.86 8.08
C ASP A 195 -21.42 7.81 9.18
N SER A 196 -20.20 7.57 9.65
CA SER A 196 -19.38 8.58 10.30
C SER A 196 -18.03 8.58 9.59
N PRO A 197 -17.56 9.73 9.11
CA PRO A 197 -16.41 9.81 8.23
C PRO A 197 -15.16 9.35 8.98
N ILE A 198 -14.52 8.31 8.43
CA ILE A 198 -13.15 7.97 8.79
C ILE A 198 -12.30 9.18 8.38
N VAL A 199 -11.92 9.98 9.37
CA VAL A 199 -10.82 10.93 9.24
C VAL A 199 -9.59 10.09 8.93
N GLN A 200 -9.14 10.14 7.68
CA GLN A 200 -7.79 9.73 7.33
C GLN A 200 -6.84 10.66 8.08
N GLU A 201 -6.36 10.22 9.23
CA GLU A 201 -5.11 10.74 9.74
C GLU A 201 -4.03 10.29 8.76
N ASP A 202 -3.69 11.19 7.83
CA ASP A 202 -2.49 11.12 7.03
C ASP A 202 -1.30 11.01 7.98
N ILE A 203 -0.82 9.79 8.21
CA ILE A 203 0.50 9.55 8.76
C ILE A 203 1.48 10.00 7.67
N PRO A 204 2.26 11.07 7.86
CA PRO A 204 3.25 11.47 6.88
C PRO A 204 4.41 10.49 7.01
N VAL A 205 4.35 9.38 6.28
CA VAL A 205 5.57 8.59 6.04
C VAL A 205 6.37 9.35 4.99
N THR A 206 7.16 10.31 5.45
CA THR A 206 8.28 10.87 4.69
C THR A 206 9.25 9.73 4.35
N ILE A 207 9.01 9.08 3.22
CA ILE A 207 10.03 8.36 2.45
C ILE A 207 10.55 9.33 1.38
N ASP A 208 10.93 10.52 1.81
CA ASP A 208 11.90 11.30 1.05
C ASP A 208 13.27 10.92 1.62
N GLU A 209 14.20 10.58 0.71
CA GLU A 209 15.57 10.10 0.98
C GLU A 209 15.75 8.62 1.39
N ILE A 210 15.37 7.71 0.49
CA ILE A 210 16.27 6.59 0.21
C ILE A 210 16.74 6.73 -1.23
N SER A 211 17.64 7.69 -1.44
CA SER A 211 18.47 7.69 -2.63
C SER A 211 19.52 6.58 -2.45
N PRO A 212 19.54 5.52 -3.26
CA PRO A 212 20.65 4.57 -3.21
C PRO A 212 21.96 5.32 -3.56
N PRO A 213 23.07 5.03 -2.88
CA PRO A 213 24.35 5.68 -3.19
C PRO A 213 24.70 5.42 -4.66
N LEU A 214 25.02 6.49 -5.40
CA LEU A 214 25.58 6.39 -6.74
C LEU A 214 26.88 5.57 -6.66
N PRO A 215 27.14 4.64 -7.59
CA PRO A 215 28.45 3.99 -7.67
C PRO A 215 29.50 5.06 -7.99
N GLU A 216 30.54 5.13 -7.16
CA GLU A 216 31.72 5.96 -7.42
C GLU A 216 32.35 5.55 -8.76
N PRO A 217 32.84 6.50 -9.58
CA PRO A 217 33.51 6.15 -10.81
C PRO A 217 34.84 5.47 -10.48
N GLU A 218 34.93 4.16 -10.72
CA GLU A 218 36.21 3.45 -10.77
C GLU A 218 37.11 4.16 -11.79
N THR A 219 38.20 4.75 -11.30
CA THR A 219 39.35 5.17 -12.10
C THR A 219 39.95 3.92 -12.74
N ARG A 220 39.47 3.55 -13.93
CA ARG A 220 40.15 2.58 -14.77
C ARG A 220 41.47 3.18 -15.26
N GLU A 221 42.56 2.81 -14.59
CA GLU A 221 43.91 2.98 -15.10
C GLU A 221 44.04 2.32 -16.47
N SER A 222 44.30 3.14 -17.47
CA SER A 222 44.67 2.73 -18.81
C SER A 222 46.07 2.11 -18.79
N SER A 223 46.17 0.78 -18.76
CA SER A 223 47.41 0.06 -19.09
C SER A 223 47.25 -0.65 -20.45
N LEU A 224 47.46 0.12 -21.52
CA LEU A 224 47.74 -0.43 -22.85
C LEU A 224 49.16 -1.02 -22.85
N SER A 225 49.27 -2.34 -22.86
CA SER A 225 50.51 -3.04 -23.20
C SER A 225 50.53 -3.40 -24.70
N PRO A 226 51.67 -3.27 -25.42
CA PRO A 226 51.70 -3.49 -26.86
C PRO A 226 51.80 -4.98 -27.21
N LYS A 227 50.78 -5.51 -27.91
CA LYS A 227 50.84 -6.83 -28.54
C LYS A 227 51.72 -6.77 -29.80
N LYS A 228 52.81 -7.55 -29.80
CA LYS A 228 53.71 -7.79 -30.94
C LYS A 228 52.92 -8.34 -32.13
N LYS A 229 52.95 -7.65 -33.27
CA LYS A 229 52.40 -8.12 -34.56
C LYS A 229 53.34 -9.16 -35.18
N THR A 230 52.90 -10.41 -35.25
CA THR A 230 53.52 -11.44 -36.12
C THR A 230 53.04 -11.26 -37.55
N LYS A 231 53.97 -11.02 -38.48
CA LYS A 231 53.75 -10.96 -39.94
C LYS A 231 53.30 -12.33 -40.45
N LYS A 232 52.05 -12.44 -40.93
CA LYS A 232 51.61 -13.56 -41.78
C LYS A 232 51.69 -13.12 -43.24
N LYS A 233 52.61 -13.75 -43.99
CA LYS A 233 52.90 -13.47 -45.40
C LYS A 233 51.78 -14.10 -46.26
N ALA A 234 50.94 -13.28 -46.88
CA ALA A 234 49.91 -13.75 -47.83
C ALA A 234 50.55 -14.02 -49.20
N ARG A 235 50.33 -15.22 -49.74
CA ARG A 235 50.65 -15.60 -51.12
C ARG A 235 49.64 -14.92 -52.06
N LYS A 236 50.14 -14.26 -53.09
CA LYS A 236 49.36 -13.59 -54.14
C LYS A 236 49.10 -14.61 -55.26
N SER A 237 47.85 -15.03 -55.44
CA SER A 237 47.37 -15.72 -56.63
C SER A 237 46.71 -14.69 -57.54
N ILE A 238 47.32 -14.40 -58.68
CA ILE A 238 46.74 -13.57 -59.74
C ILE A 238 46.35 -14.54 -60.87
N SER A 239 45.07 -14.60 -61.19
CA SER A 239 44.53 -15.15 -62.43
C SER A 239 44.72 -14.14 -63.57
N PRO A 240 44.94 -14.57 -64.83
CA PRO A 240 45.13 -13.66 -65.96
C PRO A 240 43.79 -13.15 -66.50
N LEU A 241 43.73 -11.87 -66.84
CA LEU A 241 42.68 -11.28 -67.68
C LEU A 241 43.13 -11.31 -69.14
N GLU A 242 42.22 -11.79 -70.00
CA GLU A 242 42.20 -11.55 -71.44
C GLU A 242 42.10 -10.04 -71.74
N ALA A 243 42.78 -9.59 -72.80
CA ALA A 243 42.22 -8.80 -73.91
C ALA A 243 43.28 -7.90 -74.56
N ILE A 244 43.55 -8.21 -75.83
CA ILE A 244 44.14 -7.40 -76.92
C ILE A 244 45.64 -7.09 -76.83
#